data_AF-A0A844BH76-F1
#
_entry.id   AF-A0A844BH76-F1
#
_cell.length_a   1.000
_cell.length_b   1.000
_cell.length_c   1.000
_cell.angle_alpha   90.00
_cell.angle_beta   90.00
_cell.angle_gamma   90.00
#
_symmetry.space_group_name_H-M   'P 1'
#
loop_
_entity.id
_entity.type
_entity.pdbx_description
1 polymer ?
#
loop_
_entity_poly.entity_id
_entity_poly.type
_entity_poly.pdbx_seq_one_letter_code
_entity_poly.pdbx_strand_id
1 'polypeptide(L)' 'MNNAKLWLVVKPTVGIPLFLSAVAISSFLVHLGLVTQSGFFADYYKQGAAVVTTSETDAA' A
#
# COMPACT_ATOMS: atom_id res chain seq x y z
N MET A 1 -6.94 -1.88 26.03
CA MET A 1 -5.70 -2.63 25.75
C MET A 1 -5.37 -3.51 26.97
N ASN A 2 -5.94 -4.72 27.08
CA ASN A 2 -5.79 -5.63 28.22
C ASN A 2 -4.91 -6.86 27.92
N ASN A 3 -4.21 -6.87 26.77
CA ASN A 3 -3.49 -8.04 26.26
C ASN A 3 -1.97 -8.04 26.55
N ALA A 4 -1.49 -7.23 27.51
CA ALA A 4 -0.06 -7.16 27.83
C ALA A 4 0.53 -8.52 28.28
N LYS A 5 -0.30 -9.43 28.79
CA LYS A 5 0.09 -10.79 29.19
C LYS A 5 0.50 -11.70 28.03
N LEU A 6 0.26 -11.31 26.76
CA LEU A 6 0.65 -12.09 25.59
C LEU A 6 2.18 -12.37 25.54
N TRP A 7 2.98 -11.44 26.06
CA TRP A 7 4.45 -11.57 26.10
C TRP A 7 4.97 -12.57 27.14
N LEU A 8 4.10 -13.12 27.99
CA LEU A 8 4.44 -14.23 28.90
C LEU A 8 4.41 -15.58 28.18
N VAL A 9 3.69 -15.67 27.05
CA VAL A 9 3.52 -16.90 26.26
C VAL A 9 4.31 -16.82 24.95
N VAL A 10 4.47 -15.63 24.40
CA VAL A 10 5.26 -15.37 23.18
C VAL A 10 6.45 -14.50 23.54
N LYS A 11 7.67 -14.95 23.22
CA LYS A 11 8.87 -14.14 23.48
C LYS A 11 8.84 -12.85 22.65
N PRO A 12 9.01 -11.66 23.25
CA PRO A 12 8.90 -10.38 22.54
C PRO A 12 9.95 -10.20 21.44
N THR A 13 11.16 -10.69 21.64
CA THR A 13 12.26 -10.61 20.66
C THR A 13 11.96 -11.31 19.34
N VAL A 14 11.07 -12.31 19.32
CA VAL A 14 10.69 -13.03 18.09
C VAL A 14 9.26 -12.67 17.65
N GLY A 15 8.34 -12.52 18.60
CA GLY A 15 6.94 -12.20 18.31
C GLY A 15 6.74 -10.80 17.72
N ILE A 16 7.46 -9.78 18.20
CA ILE A 16 7.34 -8.41 17.66
C ILE A 16 7.87 -8.34 16.23
N PRO A 17 9.10 -8.82 15.91
CA PRO A 17 9.58 -8.78 14.54
C PRO A 17 8.73 -9.61 13.58
N LEU A 18 8.23 -10.77 14.02
CA LEU A 18 7.37 -11.62 13.19
C LEU A 18 6.00 -10.97 12.91
N PHE A 19 5.43 -10.29 13.90
CA PHE A 19 4.18 -9.56 13.72
C PHE A 19 4.35 -8.39 12.74
N LEU A 20 5.40 -7.59 12.92
CA LEU A 20 5.67 -6.46 12.04
C LEU A 20 6.04 -6.90 10.62
N SER A 21 6.77 -8.01 10.46
CA SER A 21 7.09 -8.54 9.13
C SER A 21 5.85 -9.08 8.42
N ALA A 22 4.97 -9.79 9.13
CA ALA A 22 3.71 -10.26 8.57
C ALA A 22 2.82 -9.10 8.08
N VAL A 23 2.76 -8.00 8.84
CA VAL A 23 2.01 -6.79 8.45
C VAL A 23 2.67 -6.09 7.25
N ALA A 24 4.00 -6.01 7.21
CA ALA A 24 4.72 -5.41 6.09
C ALA A 24 4.48 -6.20 4.78
N ILE A 25 4.60 -7.53 4.84
CA ILE A 25 4.39 -8.40 3.68
C ILE A 25 2.94 -8.33 3.21
N SER A 26 1.96 -8.39 4.14
CA SER A 26 0.54 -8.32 3.76
C SER A 26 0.18 -7.00 3.10
N SER A 27 0.70 -5.87 3.61
CA SER A 27 0.52 -4.56 2.97
C SER A 27 1.06 -4.56 1.54
N PHE A 28 2.28 -5.06 1.34
CA PHE A 28 2.89 -5.10 0.01
C PHE A 28 2.13 -6.00 -0.96
N LEU A 29 1.60 -7.13 -0.51
CA LEU A 29 0.80 -8.04 -1.31
C LEU A 29 -0.53 -7.42 -1.76
N VAL A 30 -1.22 -6.69 -0.88
CA VAL A 30 -2.45 -5.98 -1.24
C VAL A 30 -2.16 -4.90 -2.29
N HIS A 31 -1.09 -4.13 -2.13
CA HIS A 31 -0.69 -3.11 -3.11
C HIS A 31 -0.30 -3.74 -4.46
N LEU A 32 0.47 -4.82 -4.44
CA LEU A 32 0.85 -5.53 -5.67
C LEU A 32 -0.39 -6.06 -6.39
N GLY A 33 -1.32 -6.69 -5.66
CA GLY A 33 -2.57 -7.19 -6.24
C GLY A 33 -3.42 -6.09 -6.86
N LEU A 34 -3.50 -4.91 -6.22
CA LEU A 34 -4.17 -3.74 -6.78
C LEU A 34 -3.48 -3.26 -8.06
N VAL A 35 -2.15 -3.15 -8.08
CA VAL A 35 -1.41 -2.71 -9.27
C VAL A 35 -1.57 -3.70 -10.43
N THR A 36 -1.56 -5.00 -10.17
CA THR A 36 -1.65 -6.02 -11.24
C THR A 36 -3.05 -6.22 -11.77
N GLN A 37 -4.08 -6.04 -10.94
CA GLN A 37 -5.46 -6.42 -11.28
C GLN A 37 -6.40 -5.23 -11.51
N SER A 38 -6.05 -4.02 -11.06
CA SER A 38 -6.87 -2.82 -11.26
C SER A 38 -6.25 -1.88 -12.31
N GLY A 39 -7.03 -1.55 -13.35
CA GLY A 39 -6.61 -0.61 -14.40
C GLY A 39 -6.40 0.82 -13.88
N PHE A 40 -7.02 1.17 -12.75
CA PHE A 40 -6.92 2.50 -12.14
C PHE A 40 -5.49 2.91 -11.79
N PHE A 41 -4.65 1.96 -11.32
CA PHE A 41 -3.25 2.28 -11.01
C PHE A 41 -2.43 2.51 -12.28
N ALA A 42 -2.68 1.78 -13.35
CA ALA A 42 -2.05 2.04 -14.64
C ALA A 42 -2.45 3.42 -15.18
N ASP A 43 -3.71 3.82 -15.04
CA ASP A 43 -4.19 5.12 -15.47
C ASP A 43 -3.65 6.27 -14.58
N TYR A 44 -3.54 6.05 -13.26
CA TYR A 44 -2.89 6.98 -12.33
C TYR A 44 -1.42 7.24 -12.69
N TYR A 45 -0.65 6.18 -13.00
CA TYR A 45 0.75 6.33 -13.40
C TYR A 45 0.93 6.89 -14.83
N LYS A 46 -0.04 6.67 -15.74
CA LYS A 46 -0.04 7.29 -17.07
C LYS A 46 -0.39 8.78 -17.03
N GLN A 47 -1.23 9.22 -16.10
CA GLN A 47 -1.66 10.61 -16.00
C GLN A 47 -0.54 11.59 -15.61
N GLY A 48 0.53 11.11 -14.97
CA GLY A 48 1.75 11.91 -14.71
C GLY A 48 2.58 12.26 -15.95
N ALA A 49 2.34 11.61 -17.09
CA ALA A 49 2.98 11.94 -18.37
C ALA A 49 2.17 12.96 -19.20
N ALA A 50 0.96 13.33 -18.76
CA ALA A 50 0.03 14.20 -19.47
C ALA A 50 -0.24 15.53 -18.72
N VAL A 51 0.76 16.06 -18.03
CA VAL A 51 0.74 17.45 -17.51
C VAL A 51 1.93 18.22 -18.08
N VAL A 52 1.94 18.40 -19.41
CA VAL A 52 2.36 19.62 -20.13
C VAL A 52 1.69 19.55 -21.51
N THR A 53 1.06 20.66 -21.94
CA THR A 53 0.16 20.86 -23.10
C THR A 53 -1.26 20.33 -22.83
N THR A 54 -2.31 21.14 -22.67
CA THR A 54 -2.61 22.45 -23.27
C THR A 54 -3.58 23.18 -22.35
N SER A 55 -3.19 24.38 -21.89
CA SER A 55 -4.13 25.44 -21.53
C SER A 55 -4.71 26.03 -22.82
N GLU A 56 -6.03 26.23 -22.84
CA GLU A 56 -6.79 27.04 -23.80
C GLU A 56 -7.27 26.33 -25.10
N THR A 57 -8.51 26.67 -25.51
CA THR A 57 -9.35 26.13 -26.61
C THR A 57 -10.07 24.82 -26.25
N ASP A 58 -11.40 24.74 -26.10
CA ASP A 58 -12.45 25.38 -26.90
C ASP A 58 -13.74 25.53 -26.08
N ALA A 59 -14.21 26.77 -25.98
CA ALA A 59 -15.60 27.10 -25.85
C ALA A 59 -16.11 27.33 -27.27
N ALA A 60 -16.82 26.36 -27.84
CA ALA A 60 -17.63 26.50 -29.05
C ALA A 60 -18.70 25.41 -29.09
#